data_AF-A0A971MRP7-F1
#
_entry.id   AF-A0A971MRP7-F1
#
_cell.length_a   1.000
_cell.length_b   1.000
_cell.length_c   1.000
_cell.angle_alpha   90.00
_cell.angle_beta   90.00
_cell.angle_gamma   90.00
#
_symmetry.space_group_name_H-M   'P 1'
#
loop_
_entity.id
_entity.type
_entity.pdbx_description
1 polymer ?
#
loop_
_entity_poly.entity_id
_entity_poly.type
_entity_poly.pdbx_seq_one_letter_code
_entity_poly.pdbx_strand_id
1 'polypeptide(L)'
;MKKSHTPKTLHLLIKANWLVDSITNLGGGYLIHLIYELSEIDPEVLKDIKNQSCGEGVLGVIIQLRPENNRPVAAVEVFKISDQDHGYRFELRILEVVPYLRKTLIDCDSKYYCHYSENPA
;
A
#
# COMPACT_ATOMS: atom_id res chain seq x y z
N MET A 1 -19.56 22.77 7.76
CA MET A 1 -19.68 21.31 7.66
C MET A 1 -18.29 20.73 7.49
N LYS A 2 -17.67 20.21 8.57
CA LYS A 2 -16.35 19.57 8.47
C LYS A 2 -16.58 18.14 7.98
N LYS A 3 -16.32 17.87 6.69
CA LYS A 3 -16.21 16.49 6.21
C LYS A 3 -15.00 15.89 6.92
N SER A 4 -15.24 15.08 7.95
CA SER A 4 -14.24 14.22 8.58
C SER A 4 -13.66 13.33 7.49
N HIS A 5 -12.55 13.74 6.86
CA HIS A 5 -11.76 12.87 6.00
C HIS A 5 -11.06 11.90 6.94
N THR A 6 -11.66 10.74 7.15
CA THR A 6 -10.91 9.59 7.64
C THR A 6 -9.70 9.41 6.71
N PRO A 7 -8.47 9.34 7.22
CA PRO A 7 -7.29 9.22 6.37
C PRO A 7 -7.41 7.94 5.53
N LYS A 8 -7.39 8.10 4.19
CA LYS A 8 -7.43 6.96 3.26
C LYS A 8 -6.12 6.19 3.40
N THR A 9 -6.21 4.88 3.63
CA THR A 9 -5.04 4.01 3.71
C THR A 9 -4.80 3.37 2.35
N LEU A 10 -3.57 3.38 1.84
CA LEU A 10 -3.22 2.70 0.59
C LEU A 10 -3.08 1.19 0.82
N HIS A 11 -3.82 0.39 0.08
CA HIS A 11 -3.60 -1.03 -0.07
C HIS A 11 -2.60 -1.27 -1.21
N LEU A 12 -1.51 -1.95 -0.88
CA LEU A 12 -0.38 -2.24 -1.77
C LEU A 12 -0.23 -3.75 -1.90
N LEU A 13 -0.81 -4.32 -2.94
CA LEU A 13 -0.88 -5.76 -3.13
C LEU A 13 0.42 -6.28 -3.73
N ILE A 14 0.88 -7.42 -3.24
CA ILE A 14 2.06 -8.14 -3.76
C ILE A 14 1.71 -9.62 -3.98
N LYS A 15 2.28 -10.21 -5.02
CA LYS A 15 2.13 -11.66 -5.31
C LYS A 15 3.32 -12.49 -4.86
N ALA A 16 4.49 -11.86 -4.79
CA ALA A 16 5.75 -12.55 -4.60
C ALA A 16 5.93 -13.02 -3.15
N ASN A 17 5.98 -14.33 -2.94
CA ASN A 17 6.21 -14.92 -1.61
C ASN A 17 7.57 -14.50 -1.01
N TRP A 18 8.62 -14.48 -1.82
CA TRP A 18 9.97 -14.11 -1.37
C TRP A 18 10.04 -12.67 -0.80
N LEU A 19 9.17 -11.78 -1.27
CA LEU A 19 9.11 -10.40 -0.82
C LEU A 19 8.53 -10.32 0.60
N VAL A 20 7.63 -11.23 0.98
CA VAL A 20 7.09 -11.32 2.35
C VAL A 20 8.19 -11.65 3.34
N ASP A 21 9.02 -12.65 3.02
CA ASP A 21 10.14 -13.04 3.88
C ASP A 21 11.15 -11.91 4.01
N SER A 22 11.42 -11.21 2.90
CA SER A 22 12.32 -10.06 2.88
C SER A 22 11.82 -8.91 3.77
N ILE A 23 10.54 -8.52 3.62
CA ILE A 23 9.92 -7.45 4.42
C ILE A 23 9.91 -7.82 5.91
N THR A 24 9.53 -9.06 6.23
CA THR A 24 9.42 -9.52 7.61
C THR A 24 10.78 -9.56 8.30
N ASN A 25 11.83 -9.95 7.58
CA ASN A 25 13.20 -9.98 8.11
C ASN A 25 13.83 -8.59 8.25
N LEU A 26 13.48 -7.63 7.39
CA LEU A 26 13.93 -6.24 7.53
C LEU A 26 13.36 -5.61 8.81
N GLY A 27 12.06 -5.75 9.03
CA GLY A 27 11.37 -5.14 10.16
C GLY A 27 11.14 -3.62 10.01
N GLY A 28 10.67 -3.00 11.09
CA GLY A 28 10.32 -1.57 11.11
C GLY A 28 11.54 -0.64 10.98
N GLY A 29 11.34 0.52 10.37
CA GLY A 29 12.35 1.57 10.17
C GLY A 29 13.11 1.48 8.85
N TYR A 30 13.03 0.36 8.13
CA TYR A 30 13.68 0.19 6.82
C TYR A 30 12.85 0.76 5.67
N LEU A 31 13.54 1.14 4.59
CA LEU A 31 12.92 1.53 3.33
C LEU A 31 12.87 0.35 2.37
N ILE A 32 11.74 0.19 1.71
CA ILE A 32 11.55 -0.74 0.59
C ILE A 32 10.97 0.01 -0.61
N HIS A 33 10.97 -0.62 -1.78
CA HIS A 33 10.30 -0.07 -2.95
C HIS A 33 9.37 -1.09 -3.59
N LEU A 34 8.22 -0.60 -4.06
CA LEU A 34 7.28 -1.34 -4.89
C LEU A 34 7.07 -0.58 -6.18
N ILE A 35 6.90 -1.30 -7.28
CA ILE A 35 6.63 -0.72 -8.59
C ILE A 35 5.30 -1.29 -9.06
N TYR A 36 4.41 -0.40 -9.49
CA TYR A 36 3.12 -0.76 -10.06
C TYR A 36 3.00 -0.14 -11.44
N GLU A 37 2.55 -0.93 -12.41
CA GLU A 37 2.19 -0.42 -13.72
C GLU A 37 0.94 0.46 -13.63
N LEU A 38 0.76 1.38 -14.59
CA LEU A 38 -0.43 2.24 -14.63
C LEU A 38 -1.75 1.45 -14.65
N SER A 39 -1.75 0.26 -15.26
CA SER A 39 -2.90 -0.64 -15.33
C SER A 39 -3.25 -1.28 -13.98
N GLU A 40 -2.29 -1.33 -13.05
CA GLU A 40 -2.40 -1.96 -11.74
C GLU A 40 -2.80 -0.95 -10.64
N ILE A 41 -2.81 0.34 -10.94
CA ILE A 41 -3.13 1.41 -9.98
C ILE A 41 -4.56 1.89 -10.23
N ASP A 42 -5.33 2.01 -9.15
CA ASP A 42 -6.67 2.58 -9.19
C ASP A 42 -6.64 4.01 -9.77
N PRO A 43 -7.53 4.36 -10.72
CA PRO A 43 -7.65 5.70 -11.28
C PRO A 43 -7.74 6.82 -10.24
N GLU A 44 -8.36 6.57 -9.09
CA GLU A 44 -8.44 7.55 -8.00
C GLU A 44 -7.07 7.79 -7.36
N VAL A 45 -6.31 6.72 -7.09
CA VAL A 45 -4.94 6.82 -6.58
C VAL A 45 -4.03 7.51 -7.60
N LEU A 46 -4.14 7.15 -8.89
CA LEU A 46 -3.40 7.82 -9.97
C LEU A 46 -3.69 9.33 -10.02
N LYS A 47 -4.95 9.70 -9.87
CA LYS A 47 -5.35 11.12 -9.83
C LYS A 47 -4.73 11.82 -8.63
N ASP A 48 -4.73 11.21 -7.45
CA ASP A 48 -4.17 11.81 -6.25
C ASP A 48 -2.63 11.91 -6.31
N ILE A 49 -1.94 10.94 -6.92
CA ILE A 49 -0.49 11.00 -7.17
C ILE A 49 -0.18 12.21 -8.07
N LYS A 50 -0.90 12.35 -9.19
CA LYS A 50 -0.71 13.47 -10.13
C LYS A 50 -0.99 14.84 -9.50
N ASN A 51 -1.94 14.90 -8.57
CA ASN A 51 -2.27 16.12 -7.84
C ASN A 51 -1.40 16.37 -6.61
N GLN A 52 -0.41 15.52 -6.34
CA GLN A 52 0.44 15.57 -5.13
C GLN A 52 -0.35 15.44 -3.82
N SER A 53 -1.56 14.88 -3.88
CA SER A 53 -2.43 14.57 -2.74
C SER A 53 -2.17 13.17 -2.17
N CYS A 54 -1.51 12.31 -2.94
CA CYS A 54 -0.99 11.02 -2.51
C CYS A 54 0.54 11.08 -2.60
N GLY A 55 1.20 11.15 -1.44
CA GLY A 55 2.63 11.43 -1.35
C GLY A 55 3.18 11.13 0.04
N GLU A 56 4.24 11.84 0.42
CA GLU A 56 4.92 11.63 1.71
C GLU A 56 3.95 11.66 2.90
N GLY A 57 4.07 10.69 3.81
CA GLY A 57 3.24 10.59 5.01
C GLY A 57 1.91 9.85 4.84
N VAL A 58 1.53 9.49 3.61
CA VAL A 58 0.35 8.64 3.39
C VAL A 58 0.59 7.24 3.94
N LEU A 59 -0.32 6.76 4.78
CA LEU A 59 -0.25 5.42 5.35
C LEU A 59 -0.71 4.38 4.34
N GLY A 60 -0.11 3.20 4.40
CA GLY A 60 -0.48 2.06 3.59
C GLY A 60 -0.28 0.73 4.30
N VAL A 61 -0.80 -0.33 3.69
CA VAL A 61 -0.63 -1.71 4.11
C VAL A 61 -0.22 -2.53 2.91
N ILE A 62 0.90 -3.24 3.06
CA ILE A 62 1.34 -4.24 2.09
C ILE A 62 0.57 -5.52 2.36
N ILE A 63 -0.10 -6.02 1.33
CA ILE A 63 -0.99 -7.18 1.39
C ILE A 63 -0.48 -8.22 0.41
N GLN A 64 -0.19 -9.41 0.91
CA GLN A 64 0.07 -10.55 0.06
C GLN A 64 -1.24 -11.09 -0.49
N LEU A 65 -1.38 -11.07 -1.82
CA LEU A 65 -2.45 -11.78 -2.52
C LEU A 65 -2.24 -13.28 -2.36
N ARG A 66 -3.24 -13.99 -1.86
CA ARG A 66 -3.28 -15.46 -1.86
C ARG A 66 -4.62 -15.93 -2.42
N PRO A 67 -4.69 -17.14 -3.00
CA PRO A 67 -5.93 -17.68 -3.56
C PRO A 67 -7.08 -17.78 -2.55
N GLU A 68 -6.75 -17.99 -1.28
CA GLU A 68 -7.75 -18.30 -0.22
C GLU A 68 -7.96 -17.14 0.75
N ASN A 69 -6.92 -16.34 1.00
CA ASN A 69 -7.00 -15.18 1.88
C ASN A 69 -5.90 -14.15 1.62
N ASN A 70 -6.30 -12.91 1.42
CA ASN A 70 -5.35 -11.80 1.40
C ASN A 70 -4.75 -11.64 2.80
N ARG A 71 -3.42 -11.56 2.87
CA ARG A 71 -2.69 -11.53 4.14
C ARG A 71 -1.94 -10.20 4.30
N PRO A 72 -2.21 -9.38 5.33
CA PRO A 72 -1.36 -8.24 5.66
C PRO A 72 0.06 -8.69 6.00
N VAL A 73 1.04 -7.98 5.47
CA VAL A 73 2.48 -8.26 5.63
C VAL A 73 3.17 -7.17 6.42
N ALA A 74 2.90 -5.90 6.08
CA ALA A 74 3.49 -4.74 6.73
C ALA A 74 2.58 -3.51 6.68
N ALA A 75 2.64 -2.69 7.73
CA ALA A 75 2.14 -1.33 7.71
C ALA A 75 3.29 -0.43 7.26
N VAL A 76 3.00 0.50 6.36
CA VAL A 76 3.99 1.35 5.72
C VAL A 76 3.54 2.80 5.69
N GLU A 77 4.49 3.68 5.54
CA GLU A 77 4.31 5.08 5.22
C GLU A 77 4.96 5.35 3.86
N VAL A 78 4.28 6.06 2.97
CA VAL A 78 4.86 6.53 1.72
C VAL A 78 5.95 7.54 2.07
N PHE A 79 7.17 7.24 1.66
CA PHE A 79 8.29 8.17 1.76
C PHE A 79 8.40 9.03 0.50
N LYS A 80 8.26 8.40 -0.67
CA LYS A 80 8.31 9.09 -1.97
C LYS A 80 7.59 8.28 -3.03
N ILE A 81 6.99 8.98 -4.00
CA ILE A 81 6.48 8.38 -5.23
C ILE A 81 7.21 9.01 -6.40
N SER A 82 7.77 8.18 -7.28
CA SER A 82 8.50 8.62 -8.46
C SER A 82 7.83 8.08 -9.72
N ASP A 83 7.65 8.94 -10.71
CA ASP A 83 7.19 8.56 -12.04
C ASP A 83 8.28 7.71 -12.73
N GLN A 84 7.85 6.69 -13.48
CA GLN A 84 8.66 5.79 -14.30
C GLN A 84 7.92 5.56 -15.62
N ASP A 85 8.63 5.22 -16.70
CA ASP A 85 8.08 5.18 -18.07
C ASP A 85 6.74 4.45 -18.24
N HIS A 86 6.43 3.45 -17.39
CA HIS A 86 5.19 2.67 -17.46
C HIS A 86 4.43 2.55 -16.13
N GLY A 87 4.78 3.33 -15.11
CA GLY A 87 4.19 3.15 -13.78
C GLY A 87 4.77 4.06 -12.72
N TYR A 88 4.46 3.76 -11.46
CA TYR A 88 4.98 4.53 -10.32
C TYR A 88 5.82 3.64 -9.41
N ARG A 89 6.98 4.15 -9.02
CA ARG A 89 7.80 3.58 -7.97
C ARG A 89 7.46 4.23 -6.64
N PHE A 90 6.96 3.42 -5.72
CA PHE A 90 6.67 3.80 -4.35
C PHE A 90 7.88 3.44 -3.49
N GLU A 91 8.49 4.43 -2.86
CA GLU A 91 9.43 4.23 -1.77
C GLU A 91 8.66 4.31 -0.45
N LEU A 92 8.79 3.27 0.36
CA LEU A 92 7.93 3.03 1.51
C LEU A 92 8.81 2.81 2.74
N ARG A 93 8.50 3.49 3.84
CA ARG A 93 9.05 3.20 5.15
C ARG A 93 8.19 2.16 5.84
N ILE A 94 8.81 1.06 6.27
CA ILE A 94 8.14 0.05 7.07
C ILE A 94 7.92 0.61 8.48
N LEU A 95 6.67 0.63 8.93
CA LEU A 95 6.32 1.01 10.28
C LEU A 95 6.27 -0.22 11.18
N GLU A 96 5.54 -1.24 10.75
CA GLU A 96 5.35 -2.50 11.47
C GLU A 96 5.28 -3.67 10.49
N VAL A 97 5.64 -4.86 10.95
CA VAL A 97 5.56 -6.12 10.17
C VAL A 97 4.87 -7.20 10.98
N VAL A 98 4.37 -8.26 10.32
CA VAL A 98 3.87 -9.46 11.02
C VAL A 98 4.96 -10.08 11.92
N PRO A 99 4.61 -10.62 13.11
CA PRO A 99 3.27 -10.78 13.68
C PRO A 99 2.75 -9.57 14.45
N TYR A 100 3.49 -8.46 14.51
CA TYR A 100 3.17 -7.30 15.35
C TYR A 100 2.09 -6.38 14.77
N LEU A 101 1.70 -6.59 13.51
CA LEU A 101 0.59 -5.86 12.90
C LEU A 101 -0.68 -6.01 13.72
N ARG A 102 -1.27 -4.86 14.07
CA ARG A 102 -2.64 -4.84 14.61
C ARG A 102 -3.56 -5.48 13.58
N LYS A 103 -4.40 -6.43 14.05
CA LYS A 103 -5.41 -7.10 13.22
C LYS A 103 -6.26 -6.05 12.53
N THR A 104 -6.00 -5.86 11.25
CA THR A 104 -6.83 -5.05 10.37
C THR A 104 -7.57 -6.06 9.52
N LEU A 105 -8.90 -6.03 9.57
CA LEU A 105 -9.70 -6.78 8.60
C LEU A 105 -9.49 -6.08 7.27
N ILE A 106 -8.81 -6.76 6.36
CA ILE A 106 -8.55 -6.23 5.02
C ILE A 106 -9.51 -6.95 4.10
N ASP A 107 -10.62 -6.30 3.82
CA ASP A 107 -11.40 -6.64 2.65
C ASP A 107 -10.71 -6.00 1.44
N CYS A 108 -10.42 -6.80 0.44
CA CYS A 108 -9.62 -6.40 -0.70
C CYS A 108 -10.21 -7.04 -1.94
N ASP A 109 -11.37 -6.53 -2.33
CA ASP A 109 -12.11 -6.91 -3.54
C ASP A 109 -11.75 -5.99 -4.74
N SER A 110 -10.66 -5.24 -4.64
CA SER A 110 -10.21 -4.38 -5.72
C SER A 110 -9.52 -5.17 -6.82
N LYS A 111 -9.88 -4.85 -8.07
CA LYS A 111 -9.20 -5.31 -9.28
C LYS A 111 -7.80 -4.70 -9.46
N TYR A 112 -7.45 -3.67 -8.68
CA TYR A 112 -6.18 -2.95 -8.75
C TYR A 112 -5.25 -3.38 -7.62
N TYR A 113 -3.94 -3.41 -7.89
CA TYR A 113 -2.93 -3.76 -6.88
C TYR A 113 -2.51 -2.58 -6.02
N CYS A 114 -2.76 -1.35 -6.47
CA CYS A 114 -2.61 -0.15 -5.66
C CYS A 114 -3.93 0.60 -5.62
N HIS A 115 -4.61 0.60 -4.48
CA HIS A 115 -5.92 1.23 -4.30
C HIS A 115 -6.07 1.75 -2.87
N TYR A 116 -7.04 2.63 -2.62
CA TYR A 116 -7.37 3.00 -1.24
C TYR A 116 -8.25 1.93 -0.61
N SER A 117 -8.07 1.68 0.69
CA SER A 117 -9.02 0.90 1.49
C SER A 117 -10.41 1.52 1.34
N GLU A 118 -11.40 0.74 0.90
CA GLU A 118 -12.78 1.22 0.93
C GLU A 118 -13.13 1.56 2.38
N ASN A 119 -13.69 2.75 2.56
CA ASN A 119 -14.20 3.17 3.85
C ASN A 119 -15.37 2.21 4.18
N PRO A 120 -15.33 1.42 5.26
CA PRO A 120 -16.56 0.80 5.73
C PRO A 120 -17.48 1.98 6.07
N ALA A 121 -18.52 2.16 5.25
CA ALA A 121 -19.52 3.18 5.44
C ALA A 121 -20.22 3.04 6.80
#